data_AF-Q1QXF0-F1
#
_entry.id   AF-Q1QXF0-F1
#
_cell.length_a   1.000
_cell.length_b   1.000
_cell.length_c   1.000
_cell.angle_alpha   90.00
_cell.angle_beta   90.00
_cell.angle_gamma   90.00
#
_symmetry.space_group_name_H-M   'P 1'
#
loop_
_entity.id
_entity.type
_entity.pdbx_description
1 polymer ?
#
loop_
_entity_poly.entity_id
_entity_poly.type
_entity_poly.pdbx_seq_one_letter_code
_entity_poly.pdbx_strand_id
1 'polypeptide(L)'
;MRHGGLWPNRFTAFMPLVHRTMPMNPSTLIGITASVLLLATVVLFTAQTPSSFFNFPGLAIVITGTLAATFISYPMREVVRVTRLVGLVFRRENSRIDEDIQTLVSMARHWFRGNIRAIEAELEDTRNPFLRTGISLVIANTQDDEIHDVLRWRIARMRAREYAESQIFRTMATYAPAFGMLGTLIGLINMLEVINGGDLTVIGPRLAVALMSTFYGILLANLLFKPIAVKLERRTEERLIEMHMVMEGVMLVAKRRLPSFIEDTLHSFMAEHQDEIRGPAPRTDAPDADARKQEETVA
;
A
#
# COMPACT_ATOMS: atom_id res chain seq x y z
N MET A 1 -23.01 41.36 -43.35
CA MET A 1 -23.97 41.17 -42.23
C MET A 1 -23.85 39.71 -41.80
N ARG A 2 -23.18 39.41 -40.66
CA ARG A 2 -23.77 38.81 -39.42
C ARG A 2 -24.58 37.51 -39.71
N HIS A 3 -24.32 36.30 -39.22
CA HIS A 3 -23.75 35.71 -37.99
C HIS A 3 -23.14 34.32 -38.37
N GLY A 4 -22.20 33.65 -37.71
CA GLY A 4 -21.90 33.52 -36.28
C GLY A 4 -22.57 32.25 -35.71
N GLY A 5 -21.88 31.09 -35.67
CA GLY A 5 -22.38 29.90 -34.97
C GLY A 5 -21.67 28.57 -35.30
N LEU A 6 -20.43 28.39 -34.82
CA LEU A 6 -19.75 27.09 -34.73
C LEU A 6 -20.28 26.29 -33.53
N TRP A 7 -20.84 25.11 -33.77
CA TRP A 7 -20.91 24.01 -32.79
C TRP A 7 -20.90 22.66 -33.52
N PRO A 8 -19.85 21.82 -33.38
CA PRO A 8 -19.97 20.39 -33.60
C PRO A 8 -20.36 19.71 -32.28
N ASN A 9 -21.35 18.82 -32.39
CA ASN A 9 -21.79 17.88 -31.35
C ASN A 9 -20.63 17.29 -30.54
N ARG A 10 -20.54 17.64 -29.26
CA ARG A 10 -19.72 16.94 -28.26
C ARG A 10 -20.61 16.34 -27.18
N PHE A 11 -21.44 15.35 -27.48
CA PHE A 11 -22.14 14.58 -26.43
C PHE A 11 -22.54 13.19 -26.94
N THR A 12 -21.57 12.29 -27.09
CA THR A 12 -21.76 10.83 -26.97
C THR A 12 -20.40 10.14 -27.01
N ALA A 13 -19.64 10.23 -25.93
CA ALA A 13 -18.51 9.35 -25.66
C ALA A 13 -18.28 9.30 -24.15
N PHE A 14 -19.25 8.73 -23.43
CA PHE A 14 -19.11 8.41 -22.01
C PHE A 14 -19.65 7.01 -21.78
N MET A 15 -18.79 6.02 -22.01
CA MET A 15 -18.95 4.69 -21.45
C MET A 15 -17.55 4.18 -21.14
N PRO A 16 -17.10 4.22 -19.87
CA PRO A 16 -15.85 3.58 -19.52
C PRO A 16 -16.11 2.06 -19.48
N LEU A 17 -15.28 1.32 -20.21
CA LEU A 17 -15.13 -0.12 -20.04
C LEU A 17 -14.76 -0.40 -18.58
N VAL A 18 -15.77 -0.77 -17.79
CA VAL A 18 -15.63 -1.35 -16.46
C VAL A 18 -15.45 -2.85 -16.65
N HIS A 19 -14.20 -3.29 -16.52
CA HIS A 19 -13.75 -4.58 -15.97
C HIS A 19 -12.35 -4.91 -16.48
N ARG A 20 -11.36 -4.11 -16.03
CA ARG A 20 -10.03 -4.66 -15.81
C ARG A 20 -10.00 -5.07 -14.35
N THR A 21 -10.15 -6.36 -14.08
CA THR A 21 -9.96 -6.92 -12.74
C THR A 21 -8.57 -6.51 -12.27
N MET A 22 -8.52 -5.57 -11.33
CA MET A 22 -7.28 -5.15 -10.71
C MET A 22 -6.74 -6.36 -9.95
N PRO A 23 -5.51 -6.85 -10.20
CA PRO A 23 -4.96 -7.93 -9.41
C PRO A 23 -4.71 -7.40 -8.00
N MET A 24 -5.70 -7.60 -7.13
CA MET A 24 -5.61 -7.34 -5.70
C MET A 24 -4.87 -8.49 -5.02
N ASN A 25 -4.19 -8.20 -3.92
CA ASN A 25 -3.60 -9.27 -3.10
C ASN A 25 -4.72 -10.23 -2.67
N PRO A 26 -4.57 -11.56 -2.90
CA PRO A 26 -5.63 -12.53 -2.62
C PRO A 26 -6.04 -12.51 -1.14
N SER A 27 -5.09 -12.27 -0.22
CA SER A 27 -5.37 -12.12 1.21
C SER A 27 -6.27 -10.91 1.54
N THR A 28 -6.08 -9.78 0.85
CA THR A 28 -6.94 -8.59 1.03
C THR A 28 -8.33 -8.83 0.46
N LEU A 29 -8.43 -9.52 -0.68
CA LEU A 29 -9.70 -9.86 -1.29
C LEU A 29 -10.50 -10.81 -0.39
N ILE A 30 -9.88 -11.89 0.09
CA ILE A 30 -10.49 -12.86 1.02
C ILE A 30 -10.92 -12.18 2.32
N GLY A 31 -10.07 -11.31 2.89
CA GLY A 31 -10.41 -10.61 4.13
C GLY A 31 -11.62 -9.68 3.98
N ILE A 32 -11.69 -8.91 2.89
CA ILE A 32 -12.83 -8.03 2.60
C ILE A 32 -14.09 -8.86 2.33
N THR A 33 -14.01 -9.90 1.50
CA THR A 33 -15.18 -10.72 1.16
C THR A 33 -15.71 -11.47 2.38
N ALA A 34 -14.84 -12.06 3.21
CA ALA A 34 -15.26 -12.71 4.45
C ALA A 34 -15.90 -11.74 5.44
N SER A 35 -15.34 -10.53 5.60
CA SER A 35 -15.90 -9.51 6.51
C SER A 35 -17.25 -9.00 6.03
N VAL A 36 -17.40 -8.74 4.73
CA VAL A 36 -18.66 -8.32 4.13
C VAL A 36 -19.69 -9.43 4.18
N LEU A 37 -19.30 -10.69 3.93
CA LEU A 37 -20.19 -11.85 4.00
C LEU A 37 -20.70 -12.08 5.43
N LEU A 38 -19.82 -11.95 6.44
CA LEU A 38 -20.21 -12.04 7.84
C LEU A 38 -21.22 -10.95 8.20
N LEU A 39 -20.95 -9.69 7.84
CA LEU A 39 -21.87 -8.58 8.07
C LEU A 39 -23.22 -8.78 7.36
N ALA A 40 -23.19 -9.22 6.10
CA ALA A 40 -24.40 -9.51 5.33
C ALA A 40 -25.21 -10.64 5.97
N THR A 41 -24.55 -11.69 6.46
CA THR A 41 -25.20 -12.81 7.14
C THR A 41 -25.84 -12.33 8.44
N VAL A 42 -25.12 -11.57 9.27
CA VAL A 42 -25.70 -11.02 10.52
C VAL A 42 -26.91 -10.14 10.23
N VAL A 43 -26.84 -9.25 9.25
CA VAL A 43 -27.97 -8.36 8.91
C VAL A 43 -29.14 -9.16 8.32
N LEU A 44 -28.92 -10.06 7.38
CA LEU A 44 -30.00 -10.79 6.71
C LEU A 44 -30.69 -11.83 7.61
N PHE A 45 -29.96 -12.46 8.53
CA PHE A 45 -30.51 -13.48 9.43
C PHE A 45 -31.07 -12.91 10.73
N THR A 46 -30.62 -11.72 11.17
CA THR A 46 -31.09 -11.10 12.42
C THR A 46 -32.06 -9.93 12.20
N ALA A 47 -32.01 -9.22 11.07
CA ALA A 47 -32.90 -8.07 10.83
C ALA A 47 -34.28 -8.50 10.34
N GLN A 48 -35.34 -8.03 11.03
CA GLN A 48 -36.70 -8.11 10.50
C GLN A 48 -36.93 -7.13 9.34
N THR A 49 -36.23 -5.98 9.35
CA THR A 49 -36.18 -5.01 8.26
C THR A 49 -34.74 -4.56 8.03
N PRO A 50 -34.06 -5.04 6.96
CA PRO A 50 -32.68 -4.66 6.65
C PRO A 50 -32.47 -3.15 6.44
N SER A 51 -33.52 -2.41 6.05
CA SER A 51 -33.49 -0.96 5.87
C SER A 51 -33.23 -0.19 7.18
N SER A 52 -33.55 -0.76 8.35
CA SER A 52 -33.32 -0.12 9.65
C SER A 52 -31.83 0.03 9.99
N PHE A 53 -30.96 -0.73 9.33
CA PHE A 53 -29.50 -0.64 9.47
C PHE A 53 -28.88 0.46 8.61
N PHE A 54 -29.68 1.24 7.87
CA PHE A 54 -29.22 2.41 7.11
C PHE A 54 -29.69 3.69 7.78
N ASN A 55 -28.94 4.12 8.79
CA ASN A 55 -29.15 5.36 9.51
C ASN A 55 -28.19 6.45 9.02
N PHE A 56 -28.63 7.24 8.05
CA PHE A 56 -27.82 8.33 7.49
C PHE A 56 -27.31 9.32 8.55
N PRO A 57 -28.13 9.78 9.54
CA PRO A 57 -27.66 10.68 10.60
C PRO A 57 -26.50 10.11 11.43
N GLY A 58 -26.62 8.86 11.91
CA GLY A 58 -25.58 8.20 12.70
C GLY A 58 -24.28 8.02 11.92
N LEU A 59 -24.39 7.65 10.64
CA LEU A 59 -23.23 7.53 9.75
C LEU A 59 -22.57 8.89 9.48
N ALA A 60 -23.37 9.94 9.27
CA ALA A 60 -22.88 11.30 9.05
C ALA A 60 -22.11 11.83 10.27
N ILE A 61 -22.58 11.57 11.50
CA ILE A 61 -21.88 11.95 12.74
C ILE A 61 -20.50 11.29 12.79
N VAL A 62 -20.42 9.97 12.53
CA VAL A 62 -19.16 9.23 12.60
C VAL A 62 -18.19 9.69 11.52
N ILE A 63 -18.62 9.75 10.26
CA ILE A 63 -17.74 10.11 9.15
C ILE A 63 -17.27 11.56 9.27
N THR A 64 -18.21 12.50 9.50
CA THR A 64 -17.89 13.92 9.60
C THR A 64 -17.02 14.19 10.82
N GLY A 65 -17.34 13.59 11.98
CA GLY A 65 -16.54 13.71 13.19
C GLY A 65 -15.12 13.17 13.00
N THR A 66 -14.99 11.97 12.43
CA THR A 66 -13.67 11.36 12.16
C THR A 66 -12.85 12.21 11.19
N LEU A 67 -13.46 12.71 10.10
CA LEU A 67 -12.77 13.58 9.15
C LEU A 67 -12.41 14.93 9.78
N ALA A 68 -13.30 15.55 10.54
CA ALA A 68 -13.04 16.81 11.24
C ALA A 68 -11.89 16.67 12.23
N ALA A 69 -11.89 15.62 13.07
CA ALA A 69 -10.78 15.35 13.98
C ALA A 69 -9.48 15.10 13.21
N THR A 70 -9.53 14.40 12.08
CA THR A 70 -8.36 14.19 11.22
C THR A 70 -7.81 15.50 10.66
N PHE A 71 -8.68 16.43 10.21
CA PHE A 71 -8.26 17.75 9.75
C PHE A 71 -7.72 18.65 10.87
N ILE A 72 -8.16 18.45 12.11
CA ILE A 72 -7.61 19.13 13.28
C ILE A 72 -6.22 18.57 13.62
N SER A 73 -6.04 17.25 13.51
CA SER A 73 -4.78 16.58 13.85
C SER A 73 -3.68 16.72 12.79
N TYR A 74 -4.04 16.87 11.50
CA TYR A 74 -3.08 16.83 10.39
C TYR A 74 -3.27 17.98 9.39
N PRO A 75 -2.18 18.47 8.78
CA PRO A 75 -2.26 19.49 7.75
C PRO A 75 -3.01 18.97 6.52
N MET A 76 -3.86 19.82 5.93
CA MET A 76 -4.71 19.49 4.76
C MET A 76 -3.95 18.81 3.60
N ARG A 77 -2.69 19.20 3.38
CA ARG A 77 -1.84 18.64 2.32
C ARG A 77 -1.57 17.14 2.50
N GLU A 78 -1.43 16.67 3.73
CA GLU A 78 -1.21 15.26 4.04
C GLU A 78 -2.49 14.45 3.89
N VAL A 79 -3.61 14.96 4.42
CA VAL A 79 -4.92 14.30 4.34
C VAL A 79 -5.34 14.06 2.88
N VAL A 80 -5.24 15.08 2.02
CA VAL A 80 -5.58 14.95 0.59
C VAL A 80 -4.66 13.95 -0.12
N ARG A 81 -3.37 13.91 0.22
CA ARG A 81 -2.43 12.94 -0.36
C ARG A 81 -2.82 11.50 0.01
N VAL A 82 -3.15 11.28 1.27
CA VAL A 82 -3.48 9.96 1.82
C VAL A 82 -4.75 9.39 1.19
N THR A 83 -5.77 10.21 0.90
CA THR A 83 -6.98 9.73 0.21
C THR A 83 -6.70 9.12 -1.17
N ARG A 84 -5.69 9.63 -1.90
CA ARG A 84 -5.26 9.04 -3.19
C ARG A 84 -4.53 7.71 -3.02
N LEU A 85 -3.87 7.50 -1.88
CA LEU A 85 -3.13 6.28 -1.60
C LEU A 85 -4.03 5.09 -1.29
N VAL A 86 -5.28 5.31 -0.84
CA VAL A 86 -6.25 4.23 -0.57
C VAL A 86 -6.39 3.28 -1.76
N GLY A 87 -6.48 3.81 -2.99
CA GLY A 87 -6.59 3.00 -4.20
C GLY A 87 -5.32 2.20 -4.54
N LEU A 88 -4.14 2.71 -4.13
CA LEU A 88 -2.86 2.04 -4.32
C LEU A 88 -2.64 0.92 -3.30
N VAL A 89 -3.19 1.05 -2.09
CA VAL A 89 -3.10 0.02 -1.04
C VAL A 89 -3.75 -1.29 -1.47
N PHE A 90 -4.78 -1.25 -2.32
CA PHE A 90 -5.43 -2.45 -2.83
C PHE A 90 -4.72 -3.10 -4.02
N ARG A 91 -3.77 -2.39 -4.64
CA ARG A 91 -3.04 -2.89 -5.80
C ARG A 91 -1.89 -3.79 -5.34
N ARG A 92 -1.68 -4.90 -6.04
CA ARG A 92 -0.46 -5.72 -5.87
C ARG A 92 0.75 -4.90 -6.29
N GLU A 93 1.71 -4.74 -5.39
CA GLU A 93 3.03 -4.27 -5.75
C GLU A 93 3.82 -5.48 -6.22
N ASN A 94 4.24 -5.47 -7.49
CA ASN A 94 5.35 -6.32 -7.90
C ASN A 94 6.61 -5.58 -7.48
N SER A 95 7.13 -5.93 -6.31
CA SER A 95 8.50 -5.62 -5.99
C SER A 95 9.40 -6.22 -7.07
N ARG A 96 10.31 -5.41 -7.60
CA ARG A 96 11.23 -5.75 -8.69
C ARG A 96 12.66 -5.83 -8.17
N ILE A 97 12.82 -6.29 -6.92
CA ILE A 97 14.13 -6.45 -6.27
C ILE A 97 15.11 -7.19 -7.18
N ASP A 98 14.67 -8.28 -7.82
CA ASP A 98 15.52 -9.05 -8.73
C ASP A 98 16.04 -8.20 -9.91
N GLU A 99 15.18 -7.33 -10.48
CA GLU A 99 15.58 -6.41 -11.55
C GLU A 99 16.59 -5.38 -11.04
N ASP A 100 16.38 -4.85 -9.83
CA ASP A 100 17.28 -3.87 -9.20
C ASP A 100 18.65 -4.49 -8.88
N ILE A 101 18.69 -5.74 -8.39
CA ILE A 101 19.94 -6.48 -8.13
C ILE A 101 20.70 -6.73 -9.43
N GLN A 102 20.02 -7.25 -10.46
CA GLN A 102 20.66 -7.51 -11.75
C GLN A 102 21.25 -6.24 -12.36
N THR A 103 20.50 -5.13 -12.30
CA THR A 103 20.97 -3.81 -12.74
C THR A 103 22.20 -3.38 -11.94
N LEU A 104 22.18 -3.51 -10.62
CA LEU A 104 23.30 -3.12 -9.77
C LEU A 104 24.55 -3.98 -10.01
N VAL A 105 24.40 -5.30 -10.17
CA VAL A 105 25.49 -6.23 -10.47
C VAL A 105 26.07 -5.95 -11.87
N SER A 106 25.22 -5.67 -12.86
CA SER A 106 25.64 -5.26 -14.21
C SER A 106 26.53 -4.00 -14.16
N MET A 107 26.05 -2.95 -13.48
CA MET A 107 26.81 -1.72 -13.26
C MET A 107 28.12 -1.98 -12.50
N ALA A 108 28.11 -2.86 -11.50
CA ALA A 108 29.31 -3.26 -10.76
C ALA A 108 30.36 -3.91 -11.68
N ARG A 109 29.94 -4.78 -12.62
CA ARG A 109 30.83 -5.39 -13.64
C ARG A 109 31.42 -4.33 -14.56
N HIS A 110 30.65 -3.32 -14.96
CA HIS A 110 31.15 -2.20 -15.76
C HIS A 110 32.13 -1.32 -14.98
N TRP A 111 31.85 -1.05 -13.71
CA TRP A 111 32.72 -0.29 -12.81
C TRP A 111 34.07 -0.99 -12.60
N PHE A 112 34.06 -2.30 -12.34
CA PHE A 112 35.28 -3.09 -12.16
C PHE A 112 36.17 -3.12 -13.42
N ARG A 113 35.56 -3.07 -14.61
CA ARG A 113 36.26 -2.98 -15.91
C ARG A 113 36.65 -1.55 -16.31
N GLY A 114 36.33 -0.54 -15.49
CA GLY A 114 36.62 0.87 -15.79
C GLY A 114 35.78 1.47 -16.91
N ASN A 115 34.65 0.86 -17.29
CA ASN A 115 33.80 1.35 -18.38
C ASN A 115 32.68 2.27 -17.85
N ILE A 116 33.04 3.50 -17.51
CA ILE A 116 32.12 4.49 -16.92
C ILE A 116 30.99 4.85 -17.89
N ARG A 117 31.28 4.96 -19.19
CA ARG A 117 30.28 5.29 -20.22
C ARG A 117 29.14 4.28 -20.29
N ALA A 118 29.45 3.00 -20.11
CA ALA A 118 28.42 1.96 -20.07
C ALA A 118 27.51 2.11 -18.84
N ILE A 119 28.08 2.48 -17.69
CA ILE A 119 27.31 2.73 -16.46
C ILE A 119 26.36 3.92 -16.67
N GLU A 120 26.85 5.03 -17.23
CA GLU A 120 26.03 6.22 -17.50
C GLU A 120 24.84 5.90 -18.41
N ALA A 121 25.07 5.14 -19.49
CA ALA A 121 24.01 4.70 -20.39
C ALA A 121 22.95 3.82 -19.69
N GLU A 122 23.38 2.88 -18.85
CA GLU A 122 22.48 2.01 -18.08
C GLU A 122 21.74 2.80 -16.97
N LEU A 123 22.36 3.84 -16.43
CA LEU A 123 21.81 4.71 -15.40
C LEU A 123 20.66 5.59 -15.91
N GLU A 124 20.70 5.98 -17.20
CA GLU A 124 19.62 6.71 -17.85
C GLU A 124 18.32 5.89 -17.94
N ASP A 125 18.42 4.60 -18.26
CA ASP A 125 17.28 3.68 -18.40
C ASP A 125 16.80 3.09 -17.05
N THR A 126 17.63 3.21 -16.01
CA THR A 126 17.30 2.70 -14.67
C THR A 126 16.03 3.34 -14.10
N ARG A 127 15.02 2.53 -13.79
CA ARG A 127 13.72 2.99 -13.26
C ARG A 127 13.77 3.35 -11.78
N ASN A 128 14.73 2.80 -11.03
CA ASN A 128 14.89 3.05 -9.59
C ASN A 128 15.68 4.35 -9.34
N PRO A 129 15.03 5.43 -8.85
CA PRO A 129 15.69 6.71 -8.63
C PRO A 129 16.62 6.71 -7.40
N PHE A 130 16.51 5.73 -6.51
CA PHE A 130 17.40 5.59 -5.36
C PHE A 130 18.74 4.99 -5.81
N LEU A 131 18.69 3.90 -6.58
CA LEU A 131 19.87 3.27 -7.21
C LEU A 131 20.62 4.28 -8.10
N ARG A 132 19.87 4.98 -8.97
CA ARG A 132 20.42 6.03 -9.85
C ARG A 132 21.26 7.05 -9.07
N THR A 133 20.74 7.54 -7.94
CA THR A 133 21.47 8.51 -7.11
C THR A 133 22.70 7.90 -6.46
N GLY A 134 22.60 6.68 -5.92
CA GLY A 134 23.75 6.01 -5.31
C GLY A 134 24.91 5.82 -6.28
N ILE A 135 24.64 5.24 -7.45
CA ILE A 135 25.68 5.03 -8.47
C ILE A 135 26.21 6.35 -9.05
N SER A 136 25.38 7.39 -9.17
CA SER A 136 25.85 8.72 -9.59
C SER A 136 26.91 9.29 -8.64
N LEU A 137 26.74 9.10 -7.32
CA LEU A 137 27.72 9.55 -6.32
C LEU A 137 29.01 8.73 -6.40
N VAL A 138 28.91 7.43 -6.71
CA VAL A 138 30.09 6.59 -6.97
C VAL A 138 30.87 7.07 -8.19
N ILE A 139 30.19 7.38 -9.31
CA ILE A 139 30.81 7.94 -10.52
C ILE A 139 31.47 9.29 -10.22
N ALA A 140 30.83 10.12 -9.40
CA ALA A 140 31.35 11.41 -8.97
C ALA A 140 32.56 11.30 -8.00
N ASN A 141 32.96 10.07 -7.64
CA ASN A 141 34.07 9.81 -6.70
C ASN A 141 33.88 10.50 -5.34
N THR A 142 32.63 10.54 -4.86
CA THR A 142 32.26 10.98 -3.52
C THR A 142 32.83 10.03 -2.46
N GLN A 143 33.13 10.52 -1.26
CA GLN A 143 33.67 9.67 -0.18
C GLN A 143 32.61 8.66 0.30
N ASP A 144 33.04 7.44 0.64
CA ASP A 144 32.16 6.32 1.02
C ASP A 144 31.19 6.68 2.18
N ASP A 145 31.69 7.39 3.18
CA ASP A 145 30.92 7.88 4.33
C ASP A 145 29.85 8.90 3.91
N GLU A 146 30.20 9.86 3.05
CA GLU A 146 29.25 10.82 2.48
C GLU A 146 28.16 10.14 1.63
N ILE A 147 28.52 9.15 0.80
CA ILE A 147 27.56 8.38 0.00
C ILE A 147 26.56 7.70 0.93
N HIS A 148 27.07 7.01 1.94
CA HIS A 148 26.26 6.29 2.90
C HIS A 148 25.33 7.21 3.70
N ASP A 149 25.81 8.37 4.14
CA ASP A 149 25.01 9.35 4.87
C ASP A 149 23.89 9.94 4.01
N VAL A 150 24.17 10.26 2.74
CA VAL A 150 23.15 10.76 1.80
C VAL A 150 22.06 9.70 1.55
N LEU A 151 22.45 8.45 1.32
CA LEU A 151 21.52 7.35 1.09
C LEU A 151 20.69 7.05 2.35
N ARG A 152 21.33 7.00 3.53
CA ARG A 152 20.66 6.81 4.82
C ARG A 152 19.65 7.92 5.11
N TRP A 153 20.02 9.18 4.87
CA TRP A 153 19.11 10.31 5.05
C TRP A 153 17.89 10.20 4.14
N ARG A 154 18.08 9.76 2.89
CA ARG A 154 16.99 9.54 1.94
C ARG A 154 16.06 8.40 2.37
N ILE A 155 16.62 7.31 2.90
CA ILE A 155 15.83 6.21 3.51
C ILE A 155 15.01 6.75 4.69
N ALA A 156 15.64 7.48 5.62
CA ALA A 156 14.98 8.03 6.80
C ALA A 156 13.84 9.01 6.42
N ARG A 157 14.06 9.86 5.42
CA ARG A 157 13.05 10.78 4.90
C ARG A 157 11.87 10.05 4.26
N MET A 158 12.14 9.00 3.48
CA MET A 158 11.10 8.15 2.89
C MET A 158 10.27 7.49 4.00
N ARG A 159 10.92 6.85 4.97
CA ARG A 159 10.28 6.21 6.13
C ARG A 159 9.39 7.16 6.90
N ALA A 160 9.91 8.33 7.28
CA ALA A 160 9.15 9.32 8.04
C ALA A 160 7.88 9.76 7.29
N ARG A 161 7.98 9.92 5.97
CA ARG A 161 6.84 10.28 5.14
C ARG A 161 5.80 9.16 5.06
N GLU A 162 6.19 7.93 4.72
CA GLU A 162 5.23 6.82 4.56
C GLU A 162 4.62 6.40 5.91
N TYR A 163 5.38 6.52 6.99
CA TYR A 163 4.89 6.33 8.35
C TYR A 163 3.86 7.40 8.76
N ALA A 164 4.07 8.67 8.40
CA ALA A 164 3.06 9.70 8.63
C ALA A 164 1.75 9.40 7.84
N GLU A 165 1.88 8.88 6.61
CA GLU A 165 0.75 8.48 5.79
C GLU A 165 -0.05 7.30 6.41
N SER A 166 0.61 6.30 7.01
CA SER A 166 -0.07 5.20 7.72
C SER A 166 -0.68 5.67 9.05
N GLN A 167 -0.02 6.57 9.77
CA GLN A 167 -0.45 7.07 11.06
C GLN A 167 -1.77 7.85 10.97
N ILE A 168 -2.02 8.54 9.86
CA ILE A 168 -3.31 9.20 9.61
C ILE A 168 -4.47 8.19 9.67
N PHE A 169 -4.33 7.01 9.06
CA PHE A 169 -5.34 5.95 9.16
C PHE A 169 -5.44 5.34 10.55
N ARG A 170 -4.32 5.23 11.28
CA ARG A 170 -4.33 4.80 12.69
C ARG A 170 -5.17 5.75 13.53
N THR A 171 -4.96 7.04 13.37
CA THR A 171 -5.71 8.09 14.07
C THR A 171 -7.20 8.08 13.70
N MET A 172 -7.53 7.91 12.41
CA MET A 172 -8.92 7.71 11.97
C MET A 172 -9.57 6.47 12.60
N ALA A 173 -8.83 5.36 12.72
CA ALA A 173 -9.32 4.15 13.38
C ALA A 173 -9.58 4.36 14.88
N THR A 174 -8.83 5.25 15.53
CA THR A 174 -9.05 5.62 16.94
C THR A 174 -10.24 6.56 17.11
N TYR A 175 -10.43 7.53 16.20
CA TYR A 175 -11.52 8.50 16.31
C TYR A 175 -12.88 7.94 15.88
N ALA A 176 -12.95 7.03 14.91
CA ALA A 176 -14.24 6.54 14.41
C ALA A 176 -15.13 5.89 15.50
N PRO A 177 -14.62 5.03 16.40
CA PRO A 177 -15.42 4.50 17.52
C PRO A 177 -15.76 5.57 18.55
N ALA A 178 -14.87 6.53 18.80
CA ALA A 178 -15.11 7.64 19.73
C ALA A 178 -16.28 8.51 19.27
N PHE A 179 -16.35 8.87 17.99
CA PHE A 179 -17.50 9.58 17.42
C PHE A 179 -18.75 8.70 17.34
N GLY A 180 -18.60 7.38 17.20
CA GLY A 180 -19.71 6.43 17.35
C GLY A 180 -20.37 6.51 18.72
N MET A 181 -19.55 6.52 19.78
CA MET A 181 -20.01 6.70 21.16
C MET A 181 -20.63 8.08 21.41
N LEU A 182 -20.04 9.15 20.85
CA LEU A 182 -20.64 10.50 20.89
C LEU A 182 -22.02 10.52 20.22
N GLY A 183 -22.18 9.84 19.08
CA GLY A 183 -23.49 9.69 18.42
C GLY A 183 -24.50 8.97 19.32
N THR A 184 -24.06 7.99 20.11
CA THR A 184 -24.92 7.30 21.09
C THR A 184 -25.35 8.25 22.20
N LEU A 185 -24.45 9.09 22.72
CA LEU A 185 -24.79 10.09 23.73
C LEU A 185 -25.81 11.10 23.20
N ILE A 186 -25.62 11.61 21.98
CA ILE A 186 -26.57 12.53 21.33
C ILE A 186 -27.94 11.86 21.15
N GLY A 187 -27.96 10.60 20.69
CA GLY A 187 -29.19 9.85 20.49
C GLY A 187 -29.94 9.58 21.81
N LEU A 188 -29.21 9.28 22.89
CA LEU A 188 -29.79 9.11 24.23
C LEU A 188 -30.35 10.42 24.79
N ILE A 189 -29.64 11.55 24.63
CA ILE A 189 -30.15 12.88 25.04
C ILE A 189 -31.46 13.20 24.31
N ASN A 190 -31.51 13.02 23.00
CA ASN A 190 -32.72 13.24 22.19
C ASN A 190 -33.84 12.27 22.58
N MET A 191 -33.52 11.04 23.00
CA MET A 191 -34.50 10.07 23.47
C MET A 191 -35.13 10.53 24.80
N LEU A 192 -34.31 10.98 25.76
CA LEU A 192 -34.77 11.45 27.07
C LEU A 192 -35.69 12.67 26.95
N GLU A 193 -35.44 13.56 25.99
CA GLU A 193 -36.29 14.74 25.74
C GLU A 193 -37.74 14.36 25.39
N VAL A 194 -37.93 13.24 24.67
CA VAL A 194 -39.25 12.81 24.20
C VAL A 194 -39.92 11.78 25.10
N ILE A 195 -39.18 11.19 26.05
CA ILE A 195 -39.75 10.26 27.03
C ILE A 195 -40.88 10.89 27.85
N ASN A 196 -40.82 12.20 28.13
CA ASN A 196 -41.89 12.92 28.82
C ASN A 196 -43.23 12.94 28.04
N GLY A 197 -43.19 12.73 26.71
CA GLY A 197 -44.38 12.67 25.86
C GLY A 197 -45.00 11.26 25.72
N GLY A 198 -44.35 10.22 26.24
CA GLY A 198 -44.90 8.85 26.32
C GLY A 198 -45.05 8.08 24.99
N ASP A 199 -44.72 8.67 23.84
CA ASP A 199 -44.92 8.02 22.54
C ASP A 199 -43.74 7.10 22.16
N LEU A 200 -43.91 5.80 22.39
CA LEU A 200 -42.93 4.77 22.03
C LEU A 200 -42.59 4.74 20.53
N THR A 201 -43.49 5.23 19.67
CA THR A 201 -43.25 5.26 18.21
C THR A 201 -42.14 6.23 17.82
N VAL A 202 -41.87 7.23 18.66
CA VAL A 202 -40.81 8.24 18.45
C VAL A 202 -39.50 7.85 19.15
N ILE A 203 -39.59 7.08 20.25
CA ILE A 203 -38.44 6.64 21.05
C ILE A 203 -37.59 5.62 20.27
N GLY A 204 -38.22 4.62 19.66
CA GLY A 204 -37.54 3.54 18.93
C GLY A 204 -36.57 4.04 17.83
N PRO A 205 -37.01 4.92 16.91
CA PRO A 205 -36.13 5.47 15.87
C PRO A 205 -34.94 6.28 16.42
N ARG A 206 -35.12 7.02 17.53
CA ARG A 206 -34.03 7.81 18.16
C ARG A 206 -32.99 6.90 18.81
N LEU A 207 -33.44 5.84 19.47
CA LEU A 207 -32.55 4.82 20.03
C LEU A 207 -31.80 4.07 18.92
N ALA A 208 -32.46 3.78 17.80
CA ALA A 208 -31.81 3.15 16.65
C ALA A 208 -30.68 4.03 16.08
N VAL A 209 -30.86 5.34 15.95
CA VAL A 209 -29.77 6.27 15.57
C VAL A 209 -28.58 6.12 16.52
N ALA A 210 -28.84 6.09 17.83
CA ALA A 210 -27.83 6.02 18.88
C ALA A 210 -26.99 4.73 18.81
N LEU A 211 -27.63 3.59 18.59
CA LEU A 211 -26.94 2.29 18.51
C LEU A 211 -26.21 2.13 17.17
N MET A 212 -26.81 2.60 16.08
CA MET A 212 -26.23 2.51 14.75
C MET A 212 -24.97 3.36 14.60
N SER A 213 -24.86 4.52 15.27
CA SER A 213 -23.62 5.31 15.24
C SER A 213 -22.43 4.54 15.84
N THR A 214 -22.62 3.85 16.97
CA THR A 214 -21.57 3.01 17.56
C THR A 214 -21.21 1.83 16.66
N PHE A 215 -22.21 1.18 16.06
CA PHE A 215 -21.99 0.11 15.09
C PHE A 215 -21.13 0.59 13.90
N TYR A 216 -21.46 1.74 13.28
CA TYR A 216 -20.67 2.28 12.18
C TYR A 216 -19.26 2.69 12.59
N GLY A 217 -19.08 3.29 13.78
CA GLY A 217 -17.77 3.67 14.29
C GLY A 217 -16.82 2.48 14.43
N ILE A 218 -17.29 1.39 15.03
CA ILE A 218 -16.52 0.15 15.20
C ILE A 218 -16.23 -0.51 13.85
N LEU A 219 -17.22 -0.54 12.96
CA LEU A 219 -17.09 -1.14 11.64
C LEU A 219 -16.05 -0.41 10.79
N LEU A 220 -16.15 0.93 10.69
CA LEU A 220 -15.18 1.74 9.94
C LEU A 220 -13.77 1.61 10.51
N ALA A 221 -13.62 1.62 11.83
CA ALA A 221 -12.31 1.48 12.47
C ALA A 221 -11.64 0.14 12.13
N ASN A 222 -12.36 -0.98 12.29
CA ASN A 222 -11.77 -2.31 12.24
C ASN A 222 -11.75 -2.95 10.85
N LEU A 223 -12.72 -2.62 9.98
CA LEU A 223 -12.78 -3.21 8.64
C LEU A 223 -12.10 -2.34 7.59
N LEU A 224 -11.98 -1.02 7.82
CA LEU A 224 -11.44 -0.09 6.83
C LEU A 224 -10.12 0.54 7.30
N PHE A 225 -10.16 1.39 8.33
CA PHE A 225 -9.00 2.22 8.66
C PHE A 225 -7.82 1.42 9.23
N LYS A 226 -8.07 0.52 10.18
CA LYS A 226 -7.00 -0.28 10.82
C LYS A 226 -6.30 -1.23 9.83
N PRO A 227 -7.00 -2.00 8.97
CA PRO A 227 -6.34 -2.83 7.96
C PRO A 227 -5.53 -2.01 6.95
N ILE A 228 -6.04 -0.85 6.51
CA ILE A 228 -5.31 0.05 5.61
C ILE A 228 -4.01 0.54 6.26
N ALA A 229 -4.07 0.98 7.52
CA ALA A 229 -2.90 1.43 8.27
C ALA A 229 -1.82 0.32 8.33
N VAL A 230 -2.21 -0.89 8.74
CA VAL A 230 -1.29 -2.03 8.85
C VAL A 230 -0.70 -2.40 7.49
N LYS A 231 -1.48 -2.33 6.41
CA LYS A 231 -0.99 -2.65 5.07
C LYS A 231 0.01 -1.62 4.56
N LEU A 232 -0.18 -0.33 4.86
CA LEU A 232 0.79 0.73 4.55
C LEU A 232 2.08 0.58 5.37
N GLU A 233 1.97 0.25 6.66
CA GLU A 233 3.12 -0.01 7.53
C GLU A 233 3.97 -1.17 6.99
N ARG A 234 3.35 -2.31 6.69
CA ARG A 234 4.06 -3.48 6.12
C ARG A 234 4.73 -3.15 4.78
N ARG A 235 4.05 -2.40 3.91
CA ARG A 235 4.63 -1.94 2.64
C ARG A 235 5.85 -1.04 2.86
N THR A 236 5.78 -0.15 3.86
CA THR A 236 6.90 0.72 4.23
C THR A 236 8.09 -0.11 4.71
N GLU A 237 7.85 -1.14 5.52
CA GLU A 237 8.88 -2.07 5.99
C GLU A 237 9.53 -2.86 4.85
N GLU A 238 8.72 -3.43 3.94
CA GLU A 238 9.22 -4.13 2.74
C GLU A 238 10.13 -3.19 1.92
N ARG A 239 9.66 -1.97 1.64
CA ARG A 239 10.43 -0.97 0.89
C ARG A 239 11.70 -0.50 1.59
N LEU A 240 11.68 -0.42 2.92
CA LEU A 240 12.87 -0.09 3.71
C LEU A 240 13.96 -1.14 3.52
N ILE A 241 13.58 -2.42 3.56
CA ILE A 241 14.51 -3.53 3.36
C ILE A 241 15.11 -3.46 1.95
N GLU A 242 14.29 -3.23 0.93
CA GLU A 242 14.75 -3.04 -0.46
C GLU A 242 15.78 -1.90 -0.57
N MET A 243 15.48 -0.73 0.01
CA MET A 243 16.38 0.41 -0.05
C MET A 243 17.67 0.17 0.73
N HIS A 244 17.62 -0.54 1.86
CA HIS A 244 18.82 -0.91 2.60
C HIS A 244 19.71 -1.89 1.82
N MET A 245 19.12 -2.87 1.15
CA MET A 245 19.83 -3.80 0.27
C MET A 245 20.49 -3.08 -0.91
N VAL A 246 19.76 -2.18 -1.60
CA VAL A 246 20.34 -1.37 -2.68
C VAL A 246 21.46 -0.46 -2.15
N MET A 247 21.30 0.14 -0.97
CA MET A 247 22.33 0.95 -0.34
C MET A 247 23.60 0.14 -0.10
N GLU A 248 23.49 -1.06 0.48
CA GLU A 248 24.64 -1.94 0.71
C GLU A 248 25.31 -2.32 -0.61
N GLY A 249 24.52 -2.67 -1.63
CA GLY A 249 25.02 -2.92 -2.98
C GLY A 249 25.84 -1.75 -3.53
N VAL A 250 25.32 -0.52 -3.45
CA VAL A 250 26.04 0.69 -3.88
C VAL A 250 27.35 0.86 -3.10
N MET A 251 27.35 0.63 -1.79
CA MET A 251 28.56 0.71 -0.96
C MET A 251 29.61 -0.33 -1.36
N LEU A 252 29.21 -1.53 -1.75
CA LEU A 252 30.14 -2.55 -2.24
C LEU A 252 30.74 -2.17 -3.61
N VAL A 253 29.96 -1.52 -4.49
CA VAL A 253 30.47 -0.96 -5.75
C VAL A 253 31.48 0.16 -5.49
N ALA A 254 31.18 1.09 -4.57
CA ALA A 254 32.09 2.17 -4.17
C ALA A 254 33.44 1.61 -3.70
N LYS A 255 33.41 0.57 -2.86
CA LYS A 255 34.57 -0.17 -2.35
C LYS A 255 35.27 -1.07 -3.38
N ARG A 256 34.84 -1.07 -4.64
CA ARG A 256 35.39 -1.89 -5.75
C ARG A 256 35.47 -3.38 -5.42
N ARG A 257 34.44 -3.92 -4.74
CA ARG A 257 34.34 -5.37 -4.48
C ARG A 257 34.08 -6.13 -5.79
N LEU A 258 34.45 -7.41 -5.81
CA LEU A 258 34.22 -8.28 -6.97
C LEU A 258 32.71 -8.38 -7.24
N PRO A 259 32.26 -8.33 -8.52
CA PRO A 259 30.84 -8.43 -8.84
C PRO A 259 30.16 -9.71 -8.32
N SER A 260 30.88 -10.84 -8.32
CA SER A 260 30.38 -12.10 -7.74
C SER A 260 30.12 -11.97 -6.23
N PHE A 261 31.02 -11.29 -5.49
CA PHE A 261 30.83 -11.04 -4.07
C PHE A 261 29.61 -10.14 -3.80
N ILE A 262 29.35 -9.16 -4.67
CA ILE A 262 28.17 -8.29 -4.58
C ILE A 262 26.90 -9.10 -4.82
N GLU A 263 26.89 -9.89 -5.89
CA GLU A 263 25.77 -10.77 -6.27
C GLU A 263 25.44 -11.76 -5.13
N ASP A 264 26.44 -12.47 -4.60
CA ASP A 264 26.27 -13.42 -3.49
C ASP A 264 25.73 -12.73 -2.23
N THR A 265 26.25 -11.55 -1.89
CA THR A 265 25.81 -10.78 -0.71
C THR A 265 24.36 -10.31 -0.85
N LEU A 266 23.96 -9.81 -2.03
CA LEU A 266 22.58 -9.35 -2.24
C LEU A 266 21.59 -10.53 -2.28
N HIS A 267 21.99 -11.66 -2.86
CA HIS A 267 21.18 -12.87 -2.83
C HIS A 267 21.04 -13.46 -1.43
N SER A 268 22.05 -13.35 -0.55
CA SER A 268 21.92 -13.79 0.84
C SER A 268 20.88 -12.95 1.60
N PHE A 269 20.83 -11.63 1.37
CA PHE A 269 19.78 -10.77 1.94
C PHE A 269 18.38 -11.19 1.47
N MET A 270 18.22 -11.69 0.25
CA MET A 270 16.94 -12.25 -0.22
C MET A 270 16.64 -13.62 0.37
N ALA A 271 17.66 -14.48 0.53
CA ALA A 271 17.52 -15.80 1.13
C ALA A 271 17.11 -15.72 2.62
N GLU A 272 17.56 -14.70 3.34
CA GLU A 272 17.16 -14.41 4.73
C GLU A 272 15.63 -14.15 4.84
N HIS A 273 14.96 -13.76 3.74
CA HIS A 273 13.50 -13.66 3.69
C HIS A 273 12.79 -15.00 3.43
N GLN A 274 13.52 -16.04 3.04
CA GLN A 274 13.03 -17.39 2.78
C GLN A 274 13.80 -18.42 3.64
N ASP A 275 13.49 -18.45 4.94
CA ASP A 275 13.83 -19.53 5.89
C ASP A 275 15.30 -20.03 5.84
N GLU A 276 16.19 -19.39 6.62
CA GLU A 276 17.62 -19.74 6.71
C GLU A 276 17.91 -21.20 7.10
N ILE A 277 16.95 -21.87 7.76
CA ILE A 277 17.13 -23.22 8.29
C ILE A 277 16.55 -24.27 7.31
N ARG A 278 15.66 -23.86 6.39
CA ARG A 278 14.96 -24.75 5.47
C ARG A 278 14.74 -24.11 4.09
N GLY A 279 15.82 -23.68 3.44
CA GLY A 279 15.76 -23.35 2.01
C GLY A 279 15.42 -24.59 1.16
N PRO A 280 14.66 -24.46 0.05
CA PRO A 280 14.50 -25.55 -0.90
C PRO A 280 15.88 -25.96 -1.42
N ALA A 281 16.12 -27.28 -1.53
CA ALA A 281 17.38 -27.82 -2.04
C ALA A 281 17.75 -27.15 -3.37
N PRO A 282 19.05 -26.89 -3.65
CA PRO A 282 19.47 -26.30 -4.90
C PRO A 282 18.83 -27.08 -6.04
N ARG A 283 18.15 -26.37 -6.95
CA ARG A 283 17.74 -26.98 -8.22
C ARG A 283 19.02 -27.38 -8.93
N THR A 284 19.35 -28.66 -8.85
CA THR A 284 20.32 -29.27 -9.73
C THR A 284 19.67 -29.21 -11.11
N ASP A 285 20.03 -28.21 -11.90
CA ASP A 285 19.78 -28.22 -13.33
C ASP A 285 20.59 -29.39 -13.90
N ALA A 286 19.99 -30.59 -13.84
CA ALA A 286 20.50 -31.76 -14.51
C ALA A 286 20.40 -31.49 -16.02
N PRO A 287 21.49 -31.66 -16.80
CA PRO A 287 21.43 -31.45 -18.23
C PRO A 287 20.40 -32.38 -18.88
N ASP A 288 19.69 -31.82 -19.85
CA ASP A 288 18.64 -32.43 -20.68
C ASP A 288 18.73 -33.96 -20.79
N ALA A 289 17.72 -34.62 -20.23
CA ALA A 289 17.44 -36.03 -20.46
C ALA A 289 16.96 -36.34 -21.89
N ASP A 290 17.07 -35.39 -22.82
CA ASP A 290 16.73 -35.55 -24.24
C ASP A 290 17.90 -36.08 -25.09
N ALA A 291 19.13 -36.16 -24.54
CA ALA A 291 20.26 -36.73 -25.27
C ALA A 291 20.30 -38.28 -25.30
N ARG A 292 19.49 -38.98 -24.48
CA ARG A 292 19.50 -40.46 -24.43
C ARG A 292 18.53 -41.16 -25.38
N LYS A 293 17.69 -40.43 -26.12
CA LYS A 293 16.77 -41.03 -27.10
C LYS A 293 17.29 -41.08 -28.54
N GLN A 294 18.48 -40.54 -28.81
CA GLN A 294 19.09 -40.60 -30.15
C GLN A 294 20.05 -41.78 -30.36
N GLU A 295 20.45 -42.51 -29.31
CA GLU A 295 21.29 -43.70 -29.46
C GLU A 295 20.51 -45.03 -29.60
N GLU A 296 19.21 -45.06 -29.26
CA GLU A 296 18.37 -46.27 -29.44
C GLU A 296 17.74 -46.40 -30.85
N THR A 297 18.07 -45.51 -31.79
CA THR A 297 17.60 -45.57 -33.20
C THR A 297 18.74 -45.85 -34.19
N VAL A 298 19.86 -46.44 -33.77
CA VAL A 298 20.94 -46.88 -34.67
C VAL A 298 21.54 -48.25 -34.27
N ALA A 299 20.85 -49.07 -33.46
CA ALA A 299 21.25 -50.44 -33.18
C ALA A 299 20.19 -51.45 -33.68
#